data_AF-A0A9D1ZUZ8-F1
#
_entry.id   AF-A0A9D1ZUZ8-F1
#
_cell.length_a   1.000
_cell.length_b   1.000
_cell.length_c   1.000
_cell.angle_alpha   90.00
_cell.angle_beta   90.00
_cell.angle_gamma   90.00
#
_symmetry.space_group_name_H-M   'P 1'
#
loop_
_entity.id
_entity.type
_entity.pdbx_description
1 polymer ?
#
loop_
_entity_poly.entity_id
_entity_poly.type
_entity_poly.pdbx_seq_one_letter_code
_entity_poly.pdbx_strand_id
1 'polypeptide(L)'
;MKFAFWKKKKKSLPEALPSDEEILPPLSVIVQGGTDAETLFPLLPDGSEVFGAVQSAAEAFPRLSFSDSGAPRGKFVLFSEGRWRAEEAERMLAELETRDDELLLMRAARNEKPLTEEALLEGAFSPRALAYAAKRSLYEKLPPALRAAGRGERLAALLLLSEHTASLDLYVCDAGENGAGAMEAEQWLRAFILFFDDIKAGLDERKYRFAFRYARRRIAGTYAELAAKNKTEELRLFDEFLKSENMALRVAAKERAHFIGILAKRAFRAPLWIRPVLSAIAAADRAKR
;
A
#
# COMPACT_ATOMS: atom_id res chain seq x y z
N MET A 1 22.62 -1.48 82.56
CA MET A 1 22.98 -2.41 81.48
C MET A 1 22.60 -1.79 80.14
N LYS A 2 23.55 -1.67 79.21
CA LYS A 2 23.37 -1.07 77.88
C LYS A 2 22.88 -2.14 76.91
N PHE A 3 21.75 -1.90 76.24
CA PHE A 3 21.37 -2.67 75.05
C PHE A 3 21.16 -1.71 73.88
N ALA A 4 21.97 -1.92 72.85
CA ALA A 4 22.08 -1.08 71.66
C ALA A 4 20.90 -1.33 70.71
N PHE A 5 20.25 -0.26 70.26
CA PHE A 5 19.31 -0.27 69.14
C PHE A 5 20.10 -0.20 67.82
N TRP A 6 20.24 -1.33 67.14
CA TRP A 6 20.76 -1.38 65.78
C TRP A 6 19.67 -1.01 64.77
N LYS A 7 19.86 0.13 64.08
CA LYS A 7 19.05 0.61 62.95
C LYS A 7 19.12 -0.39 61.79
N LYS A 8 17.98 -0.93 61.36
CA LYS A 8 17.85 -1.63 60.07
C LYS A 8 18.08 -0.62 58.93
N LYS A 9 19.17 -0.81 58.17
CA LYS A 9 19.41 -0.15 56.88
C LYS A 9 18.25 -0.47 55.92
N LYS A 10 17.55 0.56 55.45
CA LYS A 10 16.75 0.49 54.21
C LYS A 10 17.71 0.08 53.09
N LYS A 11 17.54 -1.13 52.55
CA LYS A 11 18.13 -1.51 51.27
C LYS A 11 17.42 -0.67 50.22
N SER A 12 18.13 0.28 49.65
CA SER A 12 17.79 0.92 48.39
C SER A 12 17.55 -0.20 47.37
N LEU A 13 16.36 -0.23 46.77
CA LEU A 13 16.15 -0.93 45.52
C LEU A 13 17.22 -0.45 44.54
N PRO A 14 17.91 -1.34 43.81
CA PRO A 14 18.79 -0.90 42.75
C PRO A 14 17.96 -0.07 41.77
N GLU A 15 18.49 1.11 41.42
CA GLU A 15 18.02 1.90 40.29
C GLU A 15 17.75 0.94 39.13
N ALA A 16 16.51 0.97 38.63
CA ALA A 16 16.22 0.36 37.34
C ALA A 16 17.21 0.99 36.35
N LEU A 17 18.05 0.15 35.75
CA LEU A 17 18.82 0.52 34.57
C LEU A 17 17.85 1.23 33.60
N PRO A 18 18.25 2.34 32.96
CA PRO A 18 17.44 2.91 31.89
C PRO A 18 17.12 1.75 30.94
N SER A 19 15.82 1.55 30.66
CA SER A 19 15.34 0.56 29.71
C SER A 19 16.22 0.61 28.48
N ASP A 20 16.79 -0.54 28.08
CA ASP A 20 17.52 -0.68 26.82
C ASP A 20 16.81 0.18 25.77
N GLU A 21 17.47 1.23 25.29
CA GLU A 21 16.96 1.98 24.14
C GLU A 21 16.77 0.94 23.05
N GLU A 22 15.51 0.59 22.76
CA GLU A 22 15.19 -0.45 21.79
C GLU A 22 15.81 0.00 20.47
N ILE A 23 16.93 -0.62 20.09
CA ILE A 23 17.67 -0.26 18.89
C ILE A 23 16.73 -0.57 17.72
N LEU A 24 16.10 0.48 17.21
CA LEU A 24 15.15 0.35 16.11
C LEU A 24 15.94 -0.05 14.85
N PRO A 25 15.44 -1.03 14.09
CA PRO A 25 16.10 -1.42 12.86
C PRO A 25 16.13 -0.23 11.88
N PRO A 26 17.16 -0.13 11.02
CA PRO A 26 17.29 0.99 10.10
C PRO A 26 16.15 1.02 9.07
N LEU A 27 15.75 -0.16 8.57
CA LEU A 27 14.73 -0.32 7.56
C LEU A 27 13.90 -1.58 7.81
N SER A 28 12.60 -1.52 7.51
CA SER A 28 11.77 -2.70 7.32
C SER A 28 11.38 -2.80 5.85
N VAL A 29 11.59 -3.97 5.25
CA VAL A 29 11.23 -4.26 3.86
C VAL A 29 10.09 -5.25 3.86
N ILE A 30 8.97 -4.88 3.23
CA ILE A 30 7.85 -5.76 2.97
C ILE A 30 8.00 -6.27 1.54
N VAL A 31 8.31 -7.55 1.41
CA VAL A 31 8.37 -8.27 0.13
C VAL A 31 6.98 -8.80 -0.19
N GLN A 32 6.41 -8.34 -1.30
CA GLN A 32 5.14 -8.87 -1.81
C GLN A 32 5.26 -9.11 -3.32
N GLY A 33 4.83 -10.29 -3.79
CA GLY A 33 4.78 -10.57 -5.22
C GLY A 33 6.15 -10.75 -5.89
N GLY A 34 7.18 -11.13 -5.15
CA GLY A 34 8.53 -11.41 -5.67
C GLY A 34 9.45 -10.18 -5.57
N THR A 35 10.50 -10.31 -4.76
CA THR A 35 11.62 -9.37 -4.74
C THR A 35 12.81 -10.02 -5.42
N ASP A 36 13.60 -9.22 -6.13
CA ASP A 36 14.93 -9.62 -6.55
C ASP A 36 15.87 -9.59 -5.32
N ALA A 37 15.75 -10.63 -4.49
CA ALA A 37 16.48 -10.79 -3.24
C ALA A 37 17.99 -10.75 -3.46
N GLU A 38 18.45 -11.25 -4.61
CA GLU A 38 19.86 -11.26 -5.01
C GLU A 38 20.42 -9.85 -5.24
N THR A 39 19.57 -8.87 -5.55
CA THR A 39 20.02 -7.49 -5.75
C THR A 39 19.79 -6.61 -4.53
N LEU A 40 18.62 -6.69 -3.88
CA LEU A 40 18.29 -5.79 -2.78
C LEU A 40 18.94 -6.20 -1.45
N PHE A 41 18.90 -7.49 -1.08
CA PHE A 41 19.35 -7.94 0.26
C PHE A 41 20.86 -7.77 0.52
N PRO A 42 21.76 -7.92 -0.48
CA PRO A 42 23.18 -7.59 -0.30
C PRO A 42 23.45 -6.11 -0.04
N LEU A 43 22.49 -5.23 -0.26
CA LEU A 43 22.65 -3.78 -0.08
C LEU A 43 21.97 -3.27 1.20
N LEU A 44 21.04 -4.05 1.78
CA LEU A 44 20.32 -3.64 2.98
C LEU A 44 21.28 -3.43 4.17
N PRO A 45 21.09 -2.35 4.96
CA PRO A 45 21.86 -2.11 6.17
C PRO A 45 21.73 -3.25 7.18
N ASP A 46 22.77 -3.46 7.98
CA ASP A 46 22.80 -4.48 9.03
C ASP A 46 21.63 -4.29 10.01
N GLY A 47 20.98 -5.38 10.37
CA GLY A 47 19.82 -5.36 11.27
C GLY A 47 18.49 -4.96 10.61
N SER A 48 18.44 -4.75 9.29
CA SER A 48 17.17 -4.51 8.59
C SER A 48 16.21 -5.70 8.72
N GLU A 49 14.92 -5.42 8.83
CA GLU A 49 13.86 -6.42 8.89
C GLU A 49 13.28 -6.71 7.50
N VAL A 50 13.04 -7.97 7.17
CA VAL A 50 12.46 -8.41 5.89
C VAL A 50 11.24 -9.29 6.15
N PHE A 51 10.09 -8.90 5.59
CA PHE A 51 8.81 -9.59 5.71
C PHE A 51 8.34 -10.19 4.40
N GLY A 52 7.72 -11.37 4.41
CA GLY A 52 6.96 -11.89 3.26
C GLY A 52 7.63 -13.02 2.45
N ALA A 53 8.22 -14.00 3.14
CA ALA A 53 8.72 -15.27 2.60
C ALA A 53 10.00 -15.23 1.74
N VAL A 54 11.15 -15.24 2.42
CA VAL A 54 12.36 -15.94 1.93
C VAL A 54 13.12 -16.56 3.12
N GLN A 55 12.53 -17.55 3.82
CA GLN A 55 13.25 -18.23 4.92
C GLN A 55 14.56 -18.89 4.43
N SER A 56 14.61 -19.33 3.16
CA SER A 56 15.84 -19.84 2.52
C SER A 56 16.93 -18.78 2.34
N ALA A 57 16.59 -17.48 2.36
CA ALA A 57 17.58 -16.40 2.28
C ALA A 57 18.15 -16.03 3.66
N ALA A 58 17.53 -16.47 4.76
CA ALA A 58 18.04 -16.21 6.10
C ALA A 58 19.44 -16.80 6.31
N GLU A 59 19.72 -17.97 5.72
CA GLU A 59 21.06 -18.58 5.74
C GLU A 59 22.07 -17.80 4.90
N ALA A 60 21.64 -17.24 3.76
CA ALA A 60 22.50 -16.47 2.86
C ALA A 60 22.79 -15.05 3.37
N PHE A 61 21.90 -14.49 4.20
CA PHE A 61 21.99 -13.11 4.70
C PHE A 61 21.78 -13.03 6.22
N PRO A 62 22.71 -13.57 7.03
CA PRO A 62 22.55 -13.67 8.50
C PRO A 62 22.51 -12.32 9.22
N ARG A 63 22.91 -11.24 8.55
CA ARG A 63 22.86 -9.86 9.07
C ARG A 63 21.46 -9.24 9.01
N LEU A 64 20.52 -9.86 8.30
CA LEU A 64 19.14 -9.41 8.16
C LEU A 64 18.22 -10.23 9.07
N SER A 65 17.16 -9.59 9.57
CA SER A 65 16.13 -10.28 10.35
C SER A 65 14.94 -10.63 9.46
N PHE A 66 14.65 -11.91 9.30
CA PHE A 66 13.52 -12.38 8.50
C PHE A 66 12.35 -12.74 9.41
N SER A 67 11.16 -12.25 9.09
CA SER A 67 9.93 -12.63 9.81
C SER A 67 8.74 -12.70 8.87
N ASP A 68 7.88 -13.70 9.04
CA ASP A 68 6.61 -13.78 8.32
C ASP A 68 5.46 -13.10 9.07
N SER A 69 5.72 -12.57 10.27
CA SER A 69 4.71 -11.96 11.14
C SER A 69 5.27 -10.82 11.99
N GLY A 70 4.39 -9.93 12.44
CA GLY A 70 4.76 -8.77 13.25
C GLY A 70 4.60 -7.44 12.53
N ALA A 71 4.72 -6.35 13.27
CA ALA A 71 4.69 -5.00 12.73
C ALA A 71 6.11 -4.57 12.36
N PRO A 72 6.31 -3.93 11.19
CA PRO A 72 7.61 -3.40 10.80
C PRO A 72 8.06 -2.33 11.81
N ARG A 73 9.28 -2.46 12.33
CA ARG A 73 9.82 -1.51 13.33
C ARG A 73 10.79 -0.50 12.75
N GLY A 74 11.22 -0.68 11.51
CA GLY A 74 12.23 0.15 10.86
C GLY A 74 11.75 1.58 10.65
N LYS A 75 12.68 2.54 10.54
CA LYS A 75 12.37 3.97 10.32
C LYS A 75 11.43 4.16 9.11
N PHE A 76 11.73 3.44 8.03
CA PHE A 76 10.91 3.35 6.84
C PHE A 76 10.44 1.91 6.60
N VAL A 77 9.29 1.81 5.92
CA VAL A 77 8.71 0.58 5.39
C VAL A 77 8.81 0.65 3.86
N LEU A 78 9.73 -0.12 3.29
CA LEU A 78 9.91 -0.24 1.84
C LEU A 78 9.04 -1.37 1.30
N PHE A 79 8.23 -1.10 0.28
CA PHE A 79 7.41 -2.12 -0.38
C PHE A 79 8.12 -2.62 -1.63
N SER A 80 8.81 -3.73 -1.50
CA SER A 80 9.59 -4.32 -2.59
C SER A 80 8.73 -5.30 -3.37
N GLU A 81 8.12 -4.78 -4.43
CA GLU A 81 7.29 -5.53 -5.36
C GLU A 81 7.83 -5.42 -6.81
N GLY A 82 9.08 -4.99 -6.95
CA GLY A 82 9.76 -4.70 -8.21
C GLY A 82 11.15 -5.31 -8.27
N ARG A 83 11.73 -5.36 -9.48
CA ARG A 83 13.13 -5.74 -9.68
C ARG A 83 13.98 -4.49 -9.60
N TRP A 84 14.84 -4.47 -8.59
CA TRP A 84 15.80 -3.40 -8.38
C TRP A 84 17.03 -3.64 -9.22
N ARG A 85 17.62 -2.57 -9.76
CA ARG A 85 19.03 -2.59 -10.19
C ARG A 85 19.87 -2.18 -8.99
N ALA A 86 21.06 -2.75 -8.84
CA ALA A 86 21.95 -2.46 -7.70
C ALA A 86 22.17 -0.94 -7.52
N GLU A 87 22.51 -0.23 -8.59
CA GLU A 87 22.71 1.23 -8.57
C GLU A 87 21.47 2.01 -8.08
N GLU A 88 20.27 1.59 -8.46
CA GLU A 88 19.02 2.26 -8.07
C GLU A 88 18.65 1.93 -6.62
N ALA A 89 18.94 0.71 -6.16
CA ALA A 89 18.77 0.30 -4.77
C ALA A 89 19.74 1.04 -3.84
N GLU A 90 21.03 1.18 -4.22
CA GLU A 90 22.01 1.94 -3.45
C GLU A 90 21.60 3.41 -3.32
N ARG A 91 21.19 4.04 -4.43
CA ARG A 91 20.68 5.42 -4.40
C ARG A 91 19.45 5.55 -3.51
N MET A 92 18.52 4.62 -3.60
CA MET A 92 17.31 4.61 -2.76
C MET A 92 17.65 4.53 -1.27
N LEU A 93 18.57 3.64 -0.88
CA LEU A 93 18.98 3.47 0.51
C LEU A 93 19.68 4.73 1.05
N ALA A 94 20.56 5.36 0.24
CA ALA A 94 21.20 6.62 0.61
C ALA A 94 20.19 7.77 0.82
N GLU A 95 19.12 7.82 0.00
CA GLU A 95 18.03 8.79 0.19
C GLU A 95 17.25 8.50 1.49
N LEU A 96 16.98 7.23 1.82
CA LEU A 96 16.25 6.85 3.06
C LEU A 96 17.00 7.19 4.35
N GLU A 97 18.33 7.15 4.33
CA GLU A 97 19.15 7.52 5.48
C GLU A 97 19.00 9.01 5.83
N THR A 98 19.01 9.86 4.82
CA THR A 98 19.08 11.32 4.98
C THR A 98 17.73 12.01 5.02
N ARG A 99 16.68 11.37 4.49
CA ARG A 99 15.35 11.99 4.39
C ARG A 99 14.48 11.83 5.62
N ASP A 100 13.55 12.77 5.71
CA ASP A 100 12.50 12.84 6.72
C ASP A 100 11.10 13.07 6.11
N ASP A 101 10.91 12.82 4.81
CA ASP A 101 9.59 12.84 4.19
C ASP A 101 8.73 11.67 4.70
N GLU A 102 7.41 11.83 4.83
CA GLU A 102 6.53 10.74 5.29
C GLU A 102 6.32 9.66 4.22
N LEU A 103 6.26 10.07 2.94
CA LEU A 103 6.06 9.19 1.80
C LEU A 103 7.05 9.53 0.69
N LEU A 104 7.78 8.51 0.22
CA LEU A 104 8.73 8.61 -0.88
C LEU A 104 8.20 7.80 -2.06
N LEU A 105 8.04 8.48 -3.19
CA LEU A 105 7.56 7.89 -4.44
C LEU A 105 8.71 7.68 -5.41
N MET A 106 8.76 6.52 -6.05
CA MET A 106 9.80 6.12 -6.98
C MET A 106 9.15 5.61 -8.27
N ARG A 107 9.80 5.86 -9.40
CA ARG A 107 9.22 5.57 -10.72
C ARG A 107 9.51 4.14 -11.15
N ALA A 108 8.63 3.59 -11.99
CA ALA A 108 8.89 2.31 -12.64
C ALA A 108 9.56 2.40 -14.04
N ALA A 109 9.68 3.59 -14.65
CA ALA A 109 10.20 3.73 -16.03
C ALA A 109 10.89 5.07 -16.35
N ARG A 110 11.95 5.01 -17.20
CA ARG A 110 12.88 6.11 -17.56
C ARG A 110 12.35 7.22 -18.48
N ASN A 111 11.15 7.11 -19.07
CA ASN A 111 10.78 7.91 -20.25
C ASN A 111 9.52 8.79 -20.12
N GLU A 112 9.10 9.20 -18.92
CA GLU A 112 7.92 10.08 -18.77
C GLU A 112 8.22 11.37 -18.00
N LYS A 113 7.25 12.29 -18.01
CA LYS A 113 7.21 13.55 -17.26
C LYS A 113 7.75 13.40 -15.82
N PRO A 114 8.34 14.47 -15.23
CA PRO A 114 8.77 14.43 -13.85
C PRO A 114 7.62 13.98 -12.95
N LEU A 115 7.90 13.02 -12.06
CA LEU A 115 6.97 12.61 -11.03
C LEU A 115 6.89 13.73 -10.01
N THR A 116 5.72 14.34 -9.87
CA THR A 116 5.42 15.26 -8.77
C THR A 116 4.14 14.80 -8.09
N GLU A 117 3.96 15.21 -6.84
CA GLU A 117 2.73 14.93 -6.09
C GLU A 117 1.51 15.50 -6.84
N GLU A 118 1.62 16.69 -7.41
CA GLU A 118 0.54 17.31 -8.20
C GLU A 118 0.17 16.44 -9.40
N ALA A 119 1.15 15.97 -10.17
CA ALA A 119 0.90 15.12 -11.33
C ALA A 119 0.22 13.79 -10.92
N LEU A 120 0.58 13.24 -9.76
CA LEU A 120 -0.07 12.04 -9.21
C LEU A 120 -1.52 12.34 -8.78
N LEU A 121 -1.76 13.42 -8.04
CA LEU A 121 -3.09 13.85 -7.59
C LEU A 121 -4.01 14.20 -8.77
N GLU A 122 -3.44 14.72 -9.86
CA GLU A 122 -4.14 14.96 -11.12
C GLU A 122 -4.40 13.68 -11.93
N GLY A 123 -3.87 12.54 -11.51
CA GLY A 123 -4.08 11.23 -12.11
C GLY A 123 -3.24 10.99 -13.37
N ALA A 124 -2.11 11.68 -13.52
CA ALA A 124 -1.15 11.43 -14.60
C ALA A 124 -0.48 10.06 -14.44
N PHE A 125 -0.30 9.60 -13.20
CA PHE A 125 0.31 8.33 -12.86
C PHE A 125 -0.69 7.40 -12.18
N SER A 126 -0.54 6.08 -12.40
CA SER A 126 -1.24 5.09 -11.58
C SER A 126 -0.40 4.79 -10.33
N PRO A 127 -1.01 4.74 -9.13
CA PRO A 127 -0.32 4.29 -7.92
C PRO A 127 0.41 2.94 -8.09
N ARG A 128 -0.12 1.98 -8.86
CA ARG A 128 0.61 0.71 -9.10
C ARG A 128 1.94 0.88 -9.84
N ALA A 129 2.02 1.86 -10.72
CA ALA A 129 3.23 2.09 -11.51
C ALA A 129 4.36 2.73 -10.69
N LEU A 130 4.13 2.96 -9.39
CA LEU A 130 5.09 3.59 -8.50
C LEU A 130 5.56 2.58 -7.45
N ALA A 131 6.88 2.51 -7.29
CA ALA A 131 7.46 1.97 -6.08
C ALA A 131 7.41 3.05 -4.99
N TYR A 132 7.37 2.66 -3.72
CA TYR A 132 7.31 3.62 -2.63
C TYR A 132 7.89 3.08 -1.33
N ALA A 133 8.32 4.02 -0.49
CA ALA A 133 8.66 3.80 0.90
C ALA A 133 7.85 4.76 1.76
N ALA A 134 7.34 4.29 2.89
CA ALA A 134 6.59 5.12 3.84
C ALA A 134 7.30 5.12 5.18
N LYS A 135 7.33 6.25 5.88
CA LYS A 135 7.73 6.25 7.30
C LYS A 135 6.85 5.29 8.09
N ARG A 136 7.43 4.66 9.12
CA ARG A 136 6.68 3.77 10.02
C ARG A 136 5.43 4.43 10.59
N SER A 137 5.56 5.67 11.07
CA SER A 137 4.46 6.44 11.64
C SER A 137 3.31 6.65 10.66
N LEU A 138 3.60 6.82 9.36
CA LEU A 138 2.57 6.92 8.32
C LEU A 138 1.94 5.54 8.05
N TYR A 139 2.76 4.49 7.93
CA TYR A 139 2.28 3.13 7.73
C TYR A 139 1.35 2.65 8.86
N GLU A 140 1.67 2.99 10.11
CA GLU A 140 0.87 2.64 11.28
C GLU A 140 -0.51 3.30 11.27
N LYS A 141 -0.69 4.45 10.60
CA LYS A 141 -2.01 5.08 10.43
C LYS A 141 -2.93 4.27 9.50
N LEU A 142 -2.39 3.36 8.67
CA LEU A 142 -3.23 2.53 7.79
C LEU A 142 -4.05 1.51 8.58
N PRO A 143 -5.34 1.32 8.24
CA PRO A 143 -6.11 0.17 8.71
C PRO A 143 -5.47 -1.16 8.30
N PRO A 144 -5.61 -2.23 9.11
CA PRO A 144 -5.03 -3.54 8.80
C PRO A 144 -5.37 -4.08 7.41
N ALA A 145 -6.62 -3.87 6.96
CA ALA A 145 -7.07 -4.30 5.63
C ALA A 145 -6.31 -3.62 4.49
N LEU A 146 -5.88 -2.36 4.67
CA LEU A 146 -5.11 -1.61 3.67
C LEU A 146 -3.61 -1.88 3.76
N ARG A 147 -3.09 -2.25 4.93
CA ARG A 147 -1.72 -2.77 5.06
C ARG A 147 -1.53 -4.03 4.23
N ALA A 148 -2.54 -4.92 4.24
CA ALA A 148 -2.56 -6.14 3.44
C ALA A 148 -3.11 -5.97 2.00
N ALA A 149 -3.58 -4.78 1.64
CA ALA A 149 -4.12 -4.51 0.31
C ALA A 149 -3.03 -4.47 -0.76
N GLY A 150 -3.40 -4.59 -2.03
CA GLY A 150 -2.46 -4.46 -3.14
C GLY A 150 -1.82 -3.08 -3.21
N ARG A 151 -0.74 -3.01 -4.01
CA ARG A 151 0.07 -1.80 -4.23
C ARG A 151 -0.77 -0.53 -4.45
N GLY A 152 -1.77 -0.64 -5.32
CA GLY A 152 -2.59 0.48 -5.75
C GLY A 152 -3.39 1.10 -4.60
N GLU A 153 -4.22 0.32 -3.93
CA GLU A 153 -5.05 0.77 -2.82
C GLU A 153 -4.22 1.19 -1.61
N ARG A 154 -3.12 0.48 -1.32
CA ARG A 154 -2.21 0.85 -0.21
C ARG A 154 -1.55 2.20 -0.46
N LEU A 155 -0.95 2.41 -1.63
CA LEU A 155 -0.31 3.69 -1.95
C LEU A 155 -1.33 4.83 -2.04
N ALA A 156 -2.51 4.58 -2.62
CA ALA A 156 -3.57 5.57 -2.64
C ALA A 156 -3.96 5.99 -1.22
N ALA A 157 -4.07 5.06 -0.27
CA ALA A 157 -4.38 5.36 1.12
C ALA A 157 -3.25 6.12 1.83
N LEU A 158 -1.99 5.72 1.63
CA LEU A 158 -0.82 6.42 2.20
C LEU A 158 -0.73 7.86 1.72
N LEU A 159 -0.98 8.11 0.43
CA LEU A 159 -0.98 9.46 -0.15
C LEU A 159 -2.06 10.36 0.47
N LEU A 160 -3.21 9.79 0.85
CA LEU A 160 -4.26 10.57 1.51
C LEU A 160 -3.84 10.99 2.93
N LEU A 161 -3.06 10.15 3.61
CA LEU A 161 -2.60 10.37 4.99
C LEU A 161 -1.33 11.20 5.09
N SER A 162 -0.50 11.25 4.04
CA SER A 162 0.82 11.89 4.09
C SER A 162 0.72 13.42 4.07
N GLU A 163 1.37 14.12 4.98
CA GLU A 163 1.47 15.59 4.90
C GLU A 163 2.57 16.02 3.93
N HIS A 164 3.63 15.23 3.85
CA HIS A 164 4.79 15.49 3.01
C HIS A 164 5.11 14.28 2.15
N THR A 165 4.96 14.46 0.84
CA THR A 165 5.27 13.45 -0.18
C THR A 165 6.42 13.96 -1.03
N ALA A 166 7.51 13.20 -1.13
CA ALA A 166 8.59 13.52 -2.06
C ALA A 166 8.66 12.49 -3.18
N SER A 167 9.07 12.96 -4.35
CA SER A 167 9.27 12.14 -5.53
C SER A 167 10.76 12.00 -5.81
N LEU A 168 11.21 10.76 -5.98
CA LEU A 168 12.57 10.39 -6.30
C LEU A 168 12.64 9.97 -7.77
N ASP A 169 13.62 10.49 -8.51
CA ASP A 169 13.90 10.02 -9.87
C ASP A 169 14.77 8.77 -9.82
N LEU A 170 14.16 7.71 -9.29
CA LEU A 170 14.70 6.36 -9.16
C LEU A 170 13.84 5.39 -9.96
N TYR A 171 14.48 4.36 -10.50
CA TYR A 171 13.87 3.44 -11.45
C TYR A 171 13.79 2.02 -10.92
N VAL A 172 12.57 1.54 -10.69
CA VAL A 172 12.30 0.17 -10.26
C VAL A 172 11.58 -0.58 -11.38
N CYS A 173 12.20 -1.60 -11.95
CA CYS A 173 11.52 -2.38 -13.00
C CYS A 173 10.30 -3.08 -12.38
N ASP A 174 9.13 -2.94 -13.00
CA ASP A 174 7.93 -3.65 -12.54
C ASP A 174 8.20 -5.17 -12.59
N ALA A 175 7.96 -5.89 -11.49
CA ALA A 175 8.28 -7.32 -11.41
C ALA A 175 7.37 -8.20 -12.28
N GLY A 176 6.41 -7.61 -12.99
CA GLY A 176 5.40 -8.33 -13.74
C GLY A 176 4.25 -8.78 -12.85
N GLU A 177 3.16 -9.22 -13.48
CA GLU A 177 1.86 -9.50 -12.86
C GLU A 177 1.90 -10.68 -11.87
N ASN A 178 2.19 -10.42 -10.59
CA ASN A 178 1.55 -11.17 -9.51
C ASN A 178 0.25 -10.45 -9.14
N GLY A 179 -0.65 -10.34 -10.13
CA GLY A 179 -1.94 -9.70 -9.96
C GLY A 179 -2.83 -10.52 -9.04
N ALA A 180 -3.31 -9.90 -7.98
CA ALA A 180 -4.36 -10.47 -7.14
C ALA A 180 -5.55 -11.00 -7.96
N GLY A 181 -6.18 -12.05 -7.44
CA GLY A 181 -7.43 -12.54 -7.98
C GLY A 181 -8.49 -11.43 -7.98
N ALA A 182 -9.48 -11.51 -8.88
CA ALA A 182 -10.53 -10.49 -8.99
C ALA A 182 -11.28 -10.25 -7.66
N MET A 183 -11.42 -11.29 -6.84
CA MET A 183 -12.05 -11.21 -5.52
C MET A 183 -11.20 -10.44 -4.51
N GLU A 184 -9.90 -10.68 -4.46
CA GLU A 184 -8.97 -9.96 -3.57
C GLU A 184 -8.92 -8.48 -3.97
N ALA A 185 -8.83 -8.18 -5.26
CA ALA A 185 -8.87 -6.81 -5.76
C ALA A 185 -10.18 -6.08 -5.42
N GLU A 186 -11.32 -6.79 -5.43
CA GLU A 186 -12.60 -6.24 -4.97
C GLU A 186 -12.58 -5.95 -3.46
N GLN A 187 -12.07 -6.88 -2.64
CA GLN A 187 -11.98 -6.70 -1.19
C GLN A 187 -11.09 -5.53 -0.81
N TRP A 188 -9.95 -5.36 -1.48
CA TRP A 188 -9.07 -4.22 -1.27
C TRP A 188 -9.74 -2.90 -1.64
N LEU A 189 -10.50 -2.88 -2.75
CA LEU A 189 -11.27 -1.70 -3.13
C LEU A 189 -12.37 -1.38 -2.09
N ARG A 190 -13.06 -2.39 -1.55
CA ARG A 190 -14.04 -2.17 -0.47
C ARG A 190 -13.38 -1.57 0.77
N ALA A 191 -12.22 -2.09 1.18
CA ALA A 191 -11.45 -1.55 2.29
C ALA A 191 -11.04 -0.09 2.05
N PHE A 192 -10.59 0.23 0.83
CA PHE A 192 -10.26 1.60 0.43
C PHE A 192 -11.48 2.54 0.46
N ILE A 193 -12.65 2.07 0.01
CA ILE A 193 -13.88 2.89 0.00
C ILE A 193 -14.32 3.23 1.42
N LEU A 194 -14.32 2.26 2.33
CA LEU A 194 -14.65 2.48 3.74
C LEU A 194 -13.69 3.49 4.37
N PHE A 195 -12.39 3.26 4.19
CA PHE A 195 -11.34 4.16 4.66
C PHE A 195 -11.50 5.59 4.10
N PHE A 196 -11.75 5.73 2.80
CA PHE A 196 -12.00 7.03 2.19
C PHE A 196 -13.24 7.70 2.79
N ASP A 197 -14.32 6.94 3.04
CA ASP A 197 -15.53 7.47 3.67
C ASP A 197 -15.25 8.04 5.06
N ASP A 198 -14.41 7.36 5.84
CA ASP A 198 -14.02 7.75 7.20
C ASP A 198 -13.21 9.06 7.22
N ILE A 199 -12.30 9.26 6.26
CA ILE A 199 -11.37 10.40 6.27
C ILE A 199 -11.81 11.58 5.39
N LYS A 200 -12.78 11.40 4.48
CA LYS A 200 -13.11 12.37 3.42
C LYS A 200 -13.38 13.79 3.90
N ALA A 201 -13.90 13.96 5.13
CA ALA A 201 -14.25 15.26 5.69
C ALA A 201 -13.02 16.09 6.08
N GLY A 202 -11.88 15.45 6.34
CA GLY A 202 -10.61 16.10 6.71
C GLY A 202 -9.64 16.28 5.54
N LEU A 203 -9.98 15.80 4.35
CA LEU A 203 -9.13 15.91 3.18
C LEU A 203 -9.19 17.31 2.55
N ASP A 204 -8.05 17.81 2.07
CA ASP A 204 -8.02 18.95 1.17
C ASP A 204 -8.68 18.61 -0.18
N GLU A 205 -9.00 19.65 -0.95
CA GLU A 205 -9.69 19.50 -2.23
C GLU A 205 -8.95 18.60 -3.22
N ARG A 206 -7.61 18.67 -3.28
CA ARG A 206 -6.80 17.92 -4.25
C ARG A 206 -6.82 16.45 -3.91
N LYS A 207 -6.57 16.10 -2.64
CA LYS A 207 -6.61 14.72 -2.16
C LYS A 207 -8.00 14.12 -2.25
N TYR A 208 -9.04 14.86 -1.90
CA TYR A 208 -10.42 14.42 -2.07
C TYR A 208 -10.71 14.10 -3.55
N ARG A 209 -10.36 15.02 -4.45
CA ARG A 209 -10.59 14.86 -5.90
C ARG A 209 -9.83 13.67 -6.47
N PHE A 210 -8.59 13.46 -6.02
CA PHE A 210 -7.78 12.28 -6.36
C PHE A 210 -8.47 11.00 -5.90
N ALA A 211 -8.78 10.88 -4.60
CA ALA A 211 -9.41 9.71 -4.00
C ALA A 211 -10.72 9.35 -4.69
N PHE A 212 -11.58 10.35 -4.89
CA PHE A 212 -12.89 10.17 -5.51
C PHE A 212 -12.74 9.69 -6.96
N ARG A 213 -11.82 10.27 -7.73
CA ARG A 213 -11.55 9.85 -9.12
C ARG A 213 -10.97 8.45 -9.18
N TYR A 214 -10.03 8.13 -8.30
CA TYR A 214 -9.40 6.83 -8.17
C TYR A 214 -10.46 5.75 -7.86
N ALA A 215 -11.21 5.92 -6.78
CA ALA A 215 -12.27 4.99 -6.37
C ALA A 215 -13.33 4.81 -7.47
N ARG A 216 -13.85 5.90 -8.04
CA ARG A 216 -14.86 5.84 -9.12
C ARG A 216 -14.38 5.02 -10.31
N ARG A 217 -13.12 5.21 -10.71
CA ARG A 217 -12.53 4.46 -11.83
C ARG A 217 -12.41 2.97 -11.48
N ARG A 218 -11.87 2.67 -10.29
CA ARG A 218 -11.71 1.30 -9.81
C ARG A 218 -13.04 0.57 -9.69
N ILE A 219 -14.09 1.25 -9.21
CA ILE A 219 -15.46 0.75 -9.18
C ILE A 219 -15.89 0.33 -10.58
N ALA A 220 -15.77 1.21 -11.59
CA ALA A 220 -16.16 0.88 -12.96
C ALA A 220 -15.39 -0.35 -13.50
N GLY A 221 -14.09 -0.45 -13.21
CA GLY A 221 -13.29 -1.62 -13.56
C GLY A 221 -13.77 -2.91 -12.89
N THR A 222 -14.15 -2.85 -11.60
CA THR A 222 -14.71 -3.99 -10.85
C THR A 222 -16.05 -4.44 -11.43
N TYR A 223 -16.96 -3.50 -11.76
CA TYR A 223 -18.21 -3.85 -12.47
C TYR A 223 -17.91 -4.54 -13.81
N ALA A 224 -16.98 -4.00 -14.59
CA ALA A 224 -16.63 -4.58 -15.89
C ALA A 224 -16.04 -5.98 -15.76
N GLU A 225 -15.16 -6.20 -14.78
CA GLU A 225 -14.54 -7.50 -14.54
C GLU A 225 -15.53 -8.57 -14.08
N LEU A 226 -16.32 -8.27 -13.05
CA LEU A 226 -17.32 -9.21 -12.52
C LEU A 226 -18.36 -9.54 -13.60
N ALA A 227 -18.81 -8.55 -14.35
CA ALA A 227 -19.77 -8.75 -15.45
C ALA A 227 -19.18 -9.56 -16.61
N ALA A 228 -17.92 -9.31 -17.01
CA ALA A 228 -17.23 -10.09 -18.04
C ALA A 228 -17.11 -11.57 -17.64
N LYS A 229 -16.82 -11.84 -16.36
CA LYS A 229 -16.73 -13.18 -15.76
C LYS A 229 -18.08 -13.80 -15.39
N ASN A 230 -19.20 -13.14 -15.72
CA ASN A 230 -20.57 -13.59 -15.41
C ASN A 230 -20.84 -13.80 -13.90
N LYS A 231 -20.15 -13.03 -13.05
CA LYS A 231 -20.27 -13.06 -11.59
C LYS A 231 -21.42 -12.17 -11.11
N THR A 232 -22.64 -12.61 -11.41
CA THR A 232 -23.86 -11.80 -11.25
C THR A 232 -24.19 -11.51 -9.78
N GLU A 233 -24.05 -12.51 -8.89
CA GLU A 233 -24.34 -12.33 -7.47
C GLU A 233 -23.28 -11.48 -6.78
N GLU A 234 -22.00 -11.69 -7.09
CA GLU A 234 -20.91 -10.86 -6.59
C GLU A 234 -21.09 -9.39 -7.01
N LEU A 235 -21.53 -9.15 -8.25
CA LEU A 235 -21.79 -7.80 -8.74
C LEU A 235 -23.00 -7.14 -8.05
N ARG A 236 -24.03 -7.91 -7.68
CA ARG A 236 -25.15 -7.43 -6.85
C ARG A 236 -24.68 -7.03 -5.47
N LEU A 237 -23.94 -7.90 -4.79
CA LEU A 237 -23.38 -7.64 -3.46
C LEU A 237 -22.45 -6.43 -3.47
N PHE A 238 -21.74 -6.19 -4.57
CA PHE A 238 -20.91 -5.00 -4.75
C PHE A 238 -21.76 -3.73 -4.94
N ASP A 239 -22.81 -3.77 -5.76
CA ASP A 239 -23.74 -2.62 -5.91
C ASP A 239 -24.46 -2.28 -4.61
N GLU A 240 -24.89 -3.29 -3.85
CA GLU A 240 -25.55 -3.12 -2.56
C GLU A 240 -24.61 -2.49 -1.52
N PHE A 241 -23.37 -2.96 -1.45
CA PHE A 241 -22.33 -2.33 -0.62
C PHE A 241 -22.11 -0.87 -0.99
N LEU A 242 -21.99 -0.53 -2.28
CA LEU A 242 -21.83 0.86 -2.68
C LEU A 242 -23.08 1.70 -2.33
N LYS A 243 -24.27 1.08 -2.35
CA LYS A 243 -25.51 1.74 -1.97
C LYS A 243 -25.57 2.03 -0.47
N SER A 244 -25.04 1.14 0.39
CA SER A 244 -25.02 1.33 1.84
C SER A 244 -23.88 2.25 2.29
N GLU A 245 -22.67 2.01 1.80
CA GLU A 245 -21.46 2.64 2.33
C GLU A 245 -21.11 3.96 1.63
N ASN A 246 -21.32 4.08 0.31
CA ASN A 246 -20.95 5.30 -0.41
C ASN A 246 -21.79 5.55 -1.68
N MET A 247 -23.00 6.07 -1.47
CA MET A 247 -23.94 6.37 -2.56
C MET A 247 -23.36 7.37 -3.58
N ALA A 248 -22.55 8.33 -3.15
CA ALA A 248 -21.95 9.33 -4.03
C ALA A 248 -21.03 8.68 -5.07
N LEU A 249 -20.15 7.77 -4.65
CA LEU A 249 -19.29 7.01 -5.55
C LEU A 249 -20.10 6.10 -6.47
N ARG A 250 -21.17 5.48 -5.96
CA ARG A 250 -22.08 4.65 -6.78
C ARG A 250 -22.70 5.44 -7.93
N VAL A 251 -23.27 6.60 -7.62
CA VAL A 251 -23.90 7.49 -8.62
C VAL A 251 -22.85 7.98 -9.61
N ALA A 252 -21.72 8.49 -9.13
CA ALA A 252 -20.65 9.00 -9.99
C ALA A 252 -20.06 7.94 -10.92
N ALA A 253 -19.93 6.69 -10.46
CA ALA A 253 -19.49 5.58 -11.30
C ALA A 253 -20.51 5.31 -12.41
N LYS A 254 -21.81 5.24 -12.08
CA LYS A 254 -22.89 5.01 -13.02
C LYS A 254 -23.02 6.11 -14.08
N GLU A 255 -22.85 7.37 -13.70
CA GLU A 255 -22.89 8.51 -14.62
C GLU A 255 -21.72 8.48 -15.60
N ARG A 256 -20.52 8.13 -15.11
CA ARG A 256 -19.32 8.11 -15.95
C ARG A 256 -19.24 6.88 -16.85
N ALA A 257 -19.74 5.74 -16.39
CA ALA A 257 -19.69 4.46 -17.07
C ALA A 257 -21.09 3.92 -17.35
N HIS A 258 -21.67 4.34 -18.48
CA HIS A 258 -23.06 4.03 -18.85
C HIS A 258 -23.41 2.52 -18.84
N PHE A 259 -22.44 1.65 -19.09
CA PHE A 259 -22.66 0.19 -19.04
C PHE A 259 -23.11 -0.28 -17.65
N ILE A 260 -22.74 0.39 -16.56
CA ILE A 260 -23.19 0.06 -15.20
C ILE A 260 -24.72 0.20 -15.11
N GLY A 261 -25.28 1.28 -15.68
CA GLY A 261 -26.72 1.47 -15.76
C GLY A 261 -27.42 0.41 -16.60
N ILE A 262 -26.78 -0.06 -17.67
CA ILE A 262 -27.29 -1.17 -18.50
C ILE A 262 -27.32 -2.48 -17.71
N LEU A 263 -26.25 -2.78 -16.97
CA LEU A 263 -26.16 -3.97 -16.12
C LEU A 263 -27.24 -3.94 -15.03
N ALA A 264 -27.38 -2.82 -14.31
CA ALA A 264 -28.38 -2.67 -13.26
C ALA A 264 -29.82 -2.92 -13.75
N LYS A 265 -30.18 -2.41 -14.95
CA LYS A 265 -31.50 -2.64 -15.57
C LYS A 265 -31.76 -4.10 -15.95
N ARG A 266 -30.72 -4.93 -16.06
CA ARG A 266 -30.79 -6.35 -16.46
C ARG A 266 -30.48 -7.30 -15.29
N ALA A 267 -30.77 -6.87 -14.06
CA ALA A 267 -30.45 -7.61 -12.84
C ALA A 267 -28.99 -8.10 -12.81
N PHE A 268 -28.09 -7.27 -13.35
CA PHE A 268 -26.64 -7.46 -13.45
C PHE A 268 -26.16 -8.59 -14.37
N ARG A 269 -27.05 -9.13 -15.21
CA ARG A 269 -26.67 -10.08 -16.27
C ARG A 269 -26.12 -9.32 -17.47
N ALA A 270 -24.88 -9.61 -17.84
CA ALA A 270 -24.22 -9.00 -19.01
C ALA A 270 -24.67 -9.70 -20.31
N PRO A 271 -25.29 -8.98 -21.28
CA PRO A 271 -25.56 -9.53 -22.60
C PRO A 271 -24.29 -10.04 -23.29
N LEU A 272 -24.37 -11.12 -24.07
CA LEU A 272 -23.20 -11.72 -24.70
C LEU A 272 -22.38 -10.72 -25.54
N TRP A 273 -23.06 -9.83 -26.26
CA TRP A 273 -22.42 -8.85 -27.14
C TRP A 273 -21.63 -7.75 -26.40
N ILE A 274 -21.94 -7.45 -25.13
CA ILE A 274 -21.22 -6.41 -24.37
C ILE A 274 -19.98 -6.99 -23.65
N ARG A 275 -19.93 -8.30 -23.45
CA ARG A 275 -18.85 -8.96 -22.69
C ARG A 275 -17.45 -8.68 -23.23
N PRO A 276 -17.18 -8.66 -24.55
CA PRO A 276 -15.85 -8.30 -25.06
C PRO A 276 -15.42 -6.88 -24.67
N VAL A 277 -16.36 -5.92 -24.71
CA VAL A 277 -16.11 -4.53 -24.29
C VAL A 277 -15.81 -4.47 -22.79
N LEU A 278 -16.59 -5.19 -21.98
CA LEU A 278 -16.36 -5.27 -20.53
C LEU A 278 -15.01 -5.92 -20.20
N SER A 279 -14.62 -6.97 -20.94
CA SER A 279 -13.29 -7.58 -20.81
C SER A 279 -12.16 -6.60 -21.14
N ALA A 280 -12.32 -5.80 -22.19
CA ALA A 280 -11.34 -4.78 -22.56
C ALA A 280 -11.23 -3.67 -21.49
N ILE A 281 -12.35 -3.21 -20.95
CA ILE A 281 -12.38 -2.24 -19.84
C ILE A 281 -11.71 -2.84 -18.60
N ALA A 282 -12.03 -4.08 -18.25
CA ALA A 282 -11.42 -4.78 -17.13
C ALA A 282 -9.90 -4.93 -17.31
N ALA A 283 -9.44 -5.27 -18.52
CA ALA A 283 -8.02 -5.36 -18.83
C ALA A 283 -7.31 -4.00 -18.72
N ALA A 284 -7.91 -2.94 -19.27
CA ALA A 284 -7.38 -1.58 -19.18
C ALA A 284 -7.38 -1.03 -17.75
N ASP A 285 -8.32 -1.49 -16.91
CA ASP A 285 -8.29 -1.18 -15.49
C ASP A 285 -7.17 -1.96 -14.81
N ARG A 286 -7.08 -3.30 -14.97
CA ARG A 286 -6.00 -4.16 -14.42
C ARG A 286 -4.60 -3.65 -14.73
N ALA A 287 -4.37 -3.19 -15.96
CA ALA A 287 -3.10 -2.59 -16.36
C ALA A 287 -2.71 -1.34 -15.55
N LYS A 288 -3.67 -0.72 -14.86
CA LYS A 288 -3.46 0.46 -14.02
C LYS A 288 -3.85 0.19 -12.55
N ARG A 289 -4.09 -1.06 -12.14
CA ARG A 289 -4.59 -1.42 -10.81
C ARG A 289 -3.51 -1.60 -9.78
#